data_AF-A0A1Y2ADR8-F1
#
_entry.id   AF-A0A1Y2ADR8-F1
#
_cell.length_a   1.000
_cell.length_b   1.000
_cell.length_c   1.000
_cell.angle_alpha   90.00
_cell.angle_beta   90.00
_cell.angle_gamma   90.00
#
_symmetry.space_group_name_H-M   'P 1'
#
loop_
_entity.id
_entity.type
_entity.pdbx_description
1 polymer ?
#
loop_
_entity_poly.entity_id
_entity_poly.type
_entity_poly.pdbx_seq_one_letter_code
_entity_poly.pdbx_strand_id
1 'polypeptide(L)'
;MKFTTPIIALLAATSAYSFTLEKRVNEDDIAQIQNQLQNEDIQKIAEEHKDEINDALNQSGISTEDKEKIDQMMNGLSSGTSTNPLSGSAPSTGSDSSNPTSNDNTTGTTFATGEGSAFDPKCKALIEKYYGCLPRKMDKSNYDQCCDRFNSDECAKIVNTKLTDNVECKNAKDDEVFLNKILGTMFLACAKDGNSYCPISKLYKEGKELSKDAVNDSCKKTACREKAISGISSIKALQQDMASVANAFSQKTKRGDFNNMDEALAILNSKECEAQASSALAIKMGSSLLLTAALFLYFF
;
A
#
# COMPACT_ATOMS: atom_id res chain seq x y z
N MET A 1 14.85 9.72 -32.38
CA MET A 1 15.73 8.60 -31.97
C MET A 1 14.88 7.56 -31.28
N LYS A 2 14.94 6.30 -31.71
CA LYS A 2 14.11 5.20 -31.18
C LYS A 2 14.86 4.52 -30.04
N PHE A 3 14.31 4.55 -28.82
CA PHE A 3 14.79 3.79 -27.66
C PHE A 3 13.60 3.05 -27.04
N THR A 4 13.29 1.86 -27.57
CA THR A 4 12.17 1.03 -27.11
C THR A 4 12.61 -0.36 -26.63
N THR A 5 13.91 -0.60 -26.43
CA THR A 5 14.43 -1.97 -26.29
C THR A 5 14.84 -2.43 -24.88
N PRO A 6 15.11 -1.61 -23.85
CA PRO A 6 15.52 -2.17 -22.55
C PRO A 6 14.34 -2.57 -21.63
N ILE A 7 13.12 -2.08 -21.89
CA ILE A 7 11.96 -2.29 -21.00
C ILE A 7 11.32 -3.68 -21.21
N ILE A 8 11.34 -4.18 -22.45
CA ILE A 8 10.80 -5.51 -22.77
C ILE A 8 11.70 -6.62 -22.21
N ALA A 9 13.01 -6.41 -22.09
CA ALA A 9 13.92 -7.40 -21.51
C ALA A 9 13.72 -7.62 -20.00
N LEU A 10 13.36 -6.56 -19.25
CA LEU A 10 13.13 -6.66 -17.80
C LEU A 10 11.78 -7.32 -17.47
N LEU A 11 10.76 -7.10 -18.30
CA LEU A 11 9.47 -7.79 -18.23
C LEU A 11 9.53 -9.22 -18.81
N ALA A 12 10.41 -9.46 -19.80
CA ALA A 12 10.63 -10.78 -20.36
C ALA A 12 11.34 -11.71 -19.36
N ALA A 13 12.31 -11.21 -18.59
CA ALA A 13 13.00 -12.01 -17.57
C ALA A 13 12.05 -12.49 -16.46
N THR A 14 11.10 -11.67 -16.02
CA THR A 14 10.06 -12.11 -15.04
C THR A 14 9.00 -13.00 -15.66
N SER A 15 8.70 -12.84 -16.96
CA SER A 15 7.77 -13.72 -17.69
C SER A 15 8.38 -15.07 -18.08
N ALA A 16 9.69 -15.18 -18.32
CA ALA A 16 10.36 -16.45 -18.60
C ALA A 16 10.41 -17.35 -17.34
N TYR A 17 10.53 -16.75 -16.14
CA TYR A 17 10.31 -17.44 -14.87
C TYR A 17 8.85 -17.88 -14.69
N SER A 18 7.88 -17.12 -15.21
CA SER A 18 6.46 -17.44 -15.10
C SER A 18 5.98 -18.46 -16.15
N PHE A 19 6.53 -18.46 -17.37
CA PHE A 19 6.11 -19.34 -18.46
C PHE A 19 6.66 -20.78 -18.30
N THR A 20 7.71 -20.96 -17.51
CA THR A 20 8.23 -22.29 -17.18
C THR A 20 7.36 -23.01 -16.12
N LEU A 21 6.44 -22.29 -15.45
CA LEU A 21 5.46 -22.84 -14.51
C LEU A 21 4.13 -23.25 -15.18
N GLU A 22 3.83 -22.76 -16.38
CA GLU A 22 2.50 -22.93 -17.00
C GLU A 22 2.37 -24.20 -17.86
N LYS A 23 3.40 -25.04 -17.91
CA LYS A 23 3.31 -26.34 -18.57
C LYS A 23 3.50 -27.43 -17.55
N ARG A 24 2.39 -27.98 -17.03
CA ARG A 24 2.46 -29.12 -16.12
C ARG A 24 1.24 -29.54 -15.29
N VAL A 25 0.39 -28.67 -14.75
CA VAL A 25 -0.17 -29.06 -13.43
C VAL A 25 -1.70 -29.12 -13.36
N ASN A 26 -2.21 -30.34 -13.14
CA ASN A 26 -3.58 -30.66 -12.72
C ASN A 26 -3.85 -30.11 -11.31
N GLU A 27 -5.10 -29.75 -11.00
CA GLU A 27 -5.49 -29.10 -9.74
C GLU A 27 -5.13 -29.88 -8.45
N ASP A 28 -4.90 -31.19 -8.52
CA ASP A 28 -4.54 -32.01 -7.35
C ASP A 28 -3.06 -31.92 -6.92
N ASP A 29 -2.15 -31.49 -7.80
CA ASP A 29 -0.70 -31.41 -7.51
C ASP A 29 -0.32 -30.10 -6.79
N ILE A 30 -1.17 -29.07 -6.84
CA ILE A 30 -0.90 -27.74 -6.26
C ILE A 30 -0.86 -27.79 -4.72
N ALA A 31 -1.71 -28.61 -4.10
CA ALA A 31 -1.74 -28.77 -2.64
C ALA A 31 -0.50 -29.53 -2.09
N GLN A 32 0.10 -30.39 -2.92
CA GLN A 32 1.28 -31.18 -2.53
C GLN A 32 2.57 -30.38 -2.73
N ILE A 33 2.67 -29.58 -3.80
CA ILE A 33 3.80 -28.69 -4.07
C ILE A 33 3.88 -27.55 -3.04
N GLN A 34 2.74 -27.03 -2.58
CA GLN A 34 2.71 -25.95 -1.59
C GLN A 34 3.15 -26.40 -0.18
N ASN A 35 3.07 -27.70 0.13
CA ASN A 35 3.62 -28.29 1.36
C ASN A 35 5.10 -28.68 1.23
N GLN A 36 5.60 -28.96 0.02
CA GLN A 36 7.04 -29.24 -0.21
C GLN A 36 7.90 -27.97 -0.37
N LEU A 37 7.31 -26.82 -0.70
CA LEU A 37 8.03 -25.56 -0.93
C LEU A 37 8.30 -24.71 0.34
N GLN A 38 8.02 -25.21 1.55
CA GLN A 38 8.44 -24.53 2.77
C GLN A 38 9.79 -25.08 3.28
N ASN A 39 10.76 -24.17 3.28
CA ASN A 39 12.08 -24.17 3.90
C ASN A 39 13.28 -24.78 3.15
N GLU A 40 13.19 -25.91 2.45
CA GLU A 40 14.43 -26.55 1.92
C GLU A 40 15.04 -25.84 0.71
N ASP A 41 14.23 -25.38 -0.27
CA ASP A 41 14.78 -24.76 -1.49
C ASP A 41 15.28 -23.33 -1.28
N ILE A 42 14.68 -22.57 -0.36
CA ILE A 42 15.14 -21.21 -0.03
C ILE A 42 16.48 -21.27 0.70
N GLN A 43 16.67 -22.23 1.62
CA GLN A 43 17.95 -22.45 2.27
C GLN A 43 19.01 -22.91 1.27
N LYS A 44 18.66 -23.80 0.35
CA LYS A 44 19.60 -24.28 -0.66
C LYS A 44 20.05 -23.17 -1.62
N ILE A 45 19.14 -22.30 -2.07
CA ILE A 45 19.48 -21.14 -2.90
C ILE A 45 20.30 -20.11 -2.13
N ALA A 46 19.98 -19.87 -0.85
CA ALA A 46 20.77 -18.97 0.01
C ALA A 46 22.19 -19.50 0.24
N GLU A 47 22.36 -20.81 0.42
CA GLU A 47 23.67 -21.44 0.59
C GLU A 47 24.46 -21.49 -0.73
N GLU A 48 23.80 -21.74 -1.87
CA GLU A 48 24.41 -21.79 -3.20
C GLU A 48 24.96 -20.41 -3.66
N HIS A 49 24.31 -19.32 -3.25
CA HIS A 49 24.75 -17.95 -3.57
C HIS A 49 25.53 -17.26 -2.44
N LYS A 50 25.80 -17.94 -1.32
CA LYS A 50 26.48 -17.37 -0.15
C LYS A 50 27.90 -16.89 -0.48
N ASP A 51 28.63 -17.67 -1.27
CA ASP A 51 30.00 -17.34 -1.64
C ASP A 51 30.06 -16.18 -2.64
N GLU A 52 29.12 -16.11 -3.60
CA GLU A 52 29.00 -14.97 -4.53
C GLU A 52 28.66 -13.67 -3.80
N ILE A 53 27.78 -13.74 -2.78
CA ILE A 53 27.43 -12.58 -1.94
C ILE A 53 28.63 -12.15 -1.09
N ASN A 54 29.37 -13.10 -0.52
CA ASN A 54 30.56 -12.82 0.28
C ASN A 54 31.69 -12.20 -0.57
N ASP A 55 31.89 -12.68 -1.80
CA ASP A 55 32.87 -12.11 -2.72
C ASP A 55 32.48 -10.70 -3.18
N ALA A 56 31.19 -10.45 -3.44
CA ALA A 56 30.69 -9.10 -3.73
C ALA A 56 30.87 -8.15 -2.53
N LEU A 57 30.61 -8.61 -1.30
CA LEU A 57 30.82 -7.83 -0.09
C LEU A 57 32.31 -7.51 0.13
N ASN A 58 33.21 -8.47 -0.07
CA ASN A 58 34.65 -8.26 0.05
C ASN A 58 35.21 -7.29 -1.00
N GLN A 59 34.65 -7.28 -2.21
CA GLN A 59 35.05 -6.36 -3.28
C GLN A 59 34.50 -4.93 -3.10
N SER A 60 33.42 -4.78 -2.33
CA SER A 60 32.73 -3.49 -2.16
C SER A 60 33.36 -2.53 -1.14
N GLY A 61 34.45 -2.91 -0.47
CA GLY A 61 35.16 -2.06 0.49
C GLY A 61 34.35 -1.71 1.74
N ILE A 62 33.31 -2.50 2.04
CA ILE A 62 32.47 -2.34 3.23
C ILE A 62 33.30 -2.58 4.50
N SER A 63 33.03 -1.78 5.53
CA SER A 63 33.74 -1.88 6.80
C SER A 63 33.45 -3.22 7.50
N THR A 64 34.42 -3.74 8.26
CA THR A 64 34.26 -5.00 9.00
C THR A 64 33.05 -4.98 9.95
N GLU A 65 32.73 -3.81 10.50
CA GLU A 65 31.61 -3.61 11.43
C GLU A 65 30.24 -3.68 10.73
N ASP A 66 30.16 -3.20 9.49
CA ASP A 66 28.95 -3.30 8.68
C ASP A 66 28.76 -4.73 8.13
N LYS A 67 29.86 -5.44 7.85
CA LYS A 67 29.83 -6.84 7.45
C LYS A 67 29.27 -7.73 8.56
N GLU A 68 29.69 -7.49 9.81
CA GLU A 68 29.19 -8.24 10.98
C GLU A 68 27.69 -8.02 11.22
N LYS A 69 27.17 -6.81 10.96
CA LYS A 69 25.71 -6.54 11.01
C LYS A 69 24.92 -7.27 9.92
N ILE A 70 25.47 -7.37 8.71
CA ILE A 70 24.84 -8.10 7.60
C ILE A 70 24.80 -9.61 7.92
N ASP A 71 25.89 -10.15 8.47
CA ASP A 71 25.96 -11.56 8.89
C ASP A 71 24.97 -11.87 10.03
N GLN A 72 24.78 -10.94 10.98
CA GLN A 72 23.76 -11.07 12.02
C GLN A 72 22.33 -11.10 11.46
N MET A 73 22.04 -10.29 10.42
CA MET A 73 20.72 -10.31 9.77
C MET A 73 20.48 -11.60 8.98
N MET A 74 21.49 -12.11 8.27
CA MET A 74 21.39 -13.36 7.49
C MET A 74 21.24 -14.59 8.39
N ASN A 75 21.95 -14.64 9.51
CA ASN A 75 21.85 -15.74 10.47
C ASN A 75 20.55 -15.68 11.30
N GLY A 76 19.98 -14.49 11.50
CA GLY A 76 18.65 -14.32 12.12
C GLY A 76 17.51 -14.94 11.30
N LEU A 77 17.62 -14.95 9.97
CA LEU A 77 16.64 -15.57 9.08
C LEU A 77 16.69 -17.11 9.06
N SER A 78 17.81 -17.73 9.47
CA SER A 78 18.00 -19.19 9.38
C SER A 78 17.64 -19.97 10.66
N SER A 79 17.32 -19.28 11.75
CA SER A 79 17.09 -19.90 13.06
C SER A 79 15.60 -20.20 13.33
N GLY A 80 14.92 -20.83 12.38
CA GLY A 80 13.51 -21.22 12.45
C GLY A 80 13.30 -22.68 12.88
N THR A 81 13.94 -23.14 13.96
CA THR A 81 13.61 -24.45 14.57
C THR A 81 13.76 -24.37 16.08
N SER A 82 12.66 -24.09 16.78
CA SER A 82 12.57 -24.26 18.22
C SER A 82 11.87 -25.59 18.51
N THR A 83 12.67 -26.56 18.97
CA THR A 83 12.19 -27.81 19.56
C THR A 83 11.44 -27.50 20.85
N ASN A 84 10.19 -27.92 20.93
CA ASN A 84 9.41 -27.96 22.16
C ASN A 84 9.97 -29.07 23.08
N PRO A 85 10.20 -28.81 24.37
CA PRO A 85 9.87 -29.80 25.37
C PRO A 85 8.92 -29.18 26.39
N LEU A 86 7.74 -29.76 26.58
CA LEU A 86 7.21 -30.01 27.92
C LEU A 86 5.95 -30.88 27.81
N SER A 87 6.10 -32.12 28.25
CA SER A 87 4.99 -33.00 28.64
C SER A 87 4.65 -32.68 30.10
N GLY A 88 3.38 -32.41 30.39
CA GLY A 88 2.91 -32.01 31.71
C GLY A 88 1.40 -32.04 31.82
N SER A 89 0.90 -33.26 32.05
CA SER A 89 -0.41 -33.72 32.51
C SER A 89 -1.48 -32.71 32.97
N ALA A 90 -2.72 -33.02 32.56
CA ALA A 90 -4.01 -32.50 33.02
C ALA A 90 -4.28 -32.74 34.53
N PRO A 91 -5.38 -32.19 35.12
CA PRO A 91 -6.72 -32.74 34.87
C PRO A 91 -7.89 -31.73 34.75
N SER A 92 -8.85 -32.14 33.92
CA SER A 92 -10.31 -31.91 33.86
C SER A 92 -11.02 -30.98 34.87
N THR A 93 -11.99 -30.18 34.38
CA THR A 93 -13.45 -30.39 34.61
C THR A 93 -14.30 -29.36 33.85
N GLY A 94 -15.46 -29.78 33.31
CA GLY A 94 -16.66 -28.93 33.28
C GLY A 94 -17.24 -28.54 31.90
N SER A 95 -18.14 -29.39 31.42
CA SER A 95 -19.16 -29.21 30.38
C SER A 95 -19.93 -27.88 30.43
N ASP A 96 -20.18 -27.22 29.28
CA ASP A 96 -21.53 -27.21 28.68
C ASP A 96 -21.63 -26.48 27.34
N SER A 97 -22.52 -27.04 26.52
CA SER A 97 -22.75 -26.86 25.11
C SER A 97 -23.78 -25.75 24.82
N SER A 98 -23.46 -24.80 23.95
CA SER A 98 -24.45 -24.18 23.04
C SER A 98 -23.77 -23.60 21.79
N ASN A 99 -23.95 -24.28 20.65
CA ASN A 99 -23.67 -23.74 19.31
C ASN A 99 -24.59 -22.56 19.00
N PRO A 100 -24.08 -21.55 18.27
CA PRO A 100 -24.68 -21.29 16.97
C PRO A 100 -23.63 -21.24 15.86
N THR A 101 -23.91 -22.00 14.81
CA THR A 101 -23.16 -22.06 13.56
C THR A 101 -23.27 -20.72 12.84
N SER A 102 -22.18 -19.94 12.82
CA SER A 102 -21.99 -18.85 11.86
C SER A 102 -20.77 -19.19 11.00
N ASN A 103 -21.02 -19.53 9.74
CA ASN A 103 -20.01 -19.67 8.72
C ASN A 103 -19.54 -18.28 8.27
N ASP A 104 -18.63 -17.67 9.02
CA ASP A 104 -17.80 -16.59 8.52
C ASP A 104 -16.37 -17.11 8.37
N ASN A 105 -16.04 -17.59 7.16
CA ASN A 105 -14.67 -17.88 6.75
C ASN A 105 -13.90 -16.57 6.57
N THR A 106 -13.60 -15.91 7.69
CA THR A 106 -12.59 -14.85 7.73
C THR A 106 -11.25 -15.50 8.01
N THR A 107 -10.57 -15.94 6.95
CA THR A 107 -9.19 -16.43 7.05
C THR A 107 -8.29 -15.25 7.43
N GLY A 108 -8.09 -15.10 8.74
CA GLY A 108 -7.23 -14.09 9.34
C GLY A 108 -5.80 -14.27 8.86
N THR A 109 -5.31 -13.28 8.12
CA THR A 109 -3.90 -13.16 7.78
C THR A 109 -3.15 -12.81 9.06
N THR A 110 -2.41 -13.76 9.62
CA THR A 110 -1.51 -13.54 10.75
C THR A 110 -0.31 -12.75 10.25
N PHE A 111 -0.20 -11.48 10.65
CA PHE A 111 0.94 -10.64 10.32
C PHE A 111 2.14 -11.05 11.19
N ALA A 112 3.30 -11.24 10.54
CA ALA A 112 4.59 -11.33 11.22
C ALA A 112 4.97 -9.93 11.72
N THR A 113 4.53 -9.57 12.92
CA THR A 113 5.07 -8.41 13.63
C THR A 113 6.50 -8.76 14.05
N GLY A 114 7.48 -7.96 13.64
CA GLY A 114 8.87 -8.11 14.08
C GLY A 114 8.94 -8.20 15.60
N GLU A 115 9.76 -9.13 16.11
CA GLU A 115 9.95 -9.37 17.52
C GLU A 115 10.33 -8.06 18.25
N GLY A 116 9.48 -7.57 19.15
CA GLY A 116 9.85 -6.43 20.00
C GLY A 116 8.76 -5.78 20.83
N SER A 117 7.54 -5.62 20.30
CA SER A 117 6.42 -5.12 21.12
C SER A 117 5.10 -5.67 20.61
N ALA A 118 4.51 -6.59 21.36
CA ALA A 118 3.11 -6.94 21.16
C ALA A 118 2.28 -5.66 21.35
N PHE A 119 1.64 -5.19 20.27
CA PHE A 119 0.73 -4.05 20.35
C PHE A 119 -0.37 -4.32 21.37
N ASP A 120 -0.89 -3.24 21.97
CA ASP A 120 -2.14 -3.33 22.72
C ASP A 120 -3.22 -4.00 21.83
N PRO A 121 -4.01 -4.95 22.35
CA PRO A 121 -5.02 -5.66 21.56
C PRO A 121 -5.99 -4.73 20.82
N LYS A 122 -6.33 -3.57 21.40
CA LYS A 122 -7.17 -2.57 20.74
C LYS A 122 -6.44 -1.91 19.58
N CYS A 123 -5.14 -1.65 19.71
CA CYS A 123 -4.35 -1.13 18.61
C CYS A 123 -4.26 -2.14 17.47
N LYS A 124 -4.01 -3.41 17.79
CA LYS A 124 -4.03 -4.49 16.79
C LYS A 124 -5.38 -4.56 16.06
N ALA A 125 -6.49 -4.53 16.80
CA ALA A 125 -7.83 -4.52 16.21
C ALA A 125 -8.07 -3.30 15.32
N LEU A 126 -7.53 -2.13 15.68
CA LEU A 126 -7.60 -0.93 14.86
C LEU A 126 -6.77 -1.08 13.57
N ILE A 127 -5.54 -1.59 13.66
CA ILE A 127 -4.69 -1.89 12.50
C ILE A 127 -5.40 -2.87 11.55
N GLU A 128 -6.02 -3.92 12.09
CA GLU A 128 -6.82 -4.88 11.31
C GLU A 128 -7.98 -4.19 10.58
N LYS A 129 -8.63 -3.19 11.20
CA LYS A 129 -9.66 -2.38 10.52
C LYS A 129 -9.10 -1.55 9.36
N TYR A 130 -7.90 -0.95 9.50
CA TYR A 130 -7.25 -0.26 8.37
C TYR A 130 -7.01 -1.22 7.21
N TYR A 131 -6.40 -2.38 7.48
CA TYR A 131 -6.17 -3.39 6.44
C TYR A 131 -7.46 -3.97 5.88
N GLY A 132 -8.54 -4.01 6.67
CA GLY A 132 -9.89 -4.34 6.21
C GLY A 132 -10.43 -3.33 5.18
N CYS A 133 -9.92 -2.11 5.12
CA CYS A 133 -10.28 -1.11 4.11
C CYS A 133 -9.37 -1.13 2.88
N LEU A 134 -8.31 -1.93 2.91
CA LEU A 134 -7.33 -2.03 1.84
C LEU A 134 -7.56 -3.33 1.05
N PRO A 135 -7.51 -3.29 -0.28
CA PRO A 135 -7.60 -4.51 -1.06
C PRO A 135 -6.33 -5.35 -0.88
N ARG A 136 -6.48 -6.66 -0.65
CA ARG A 136 -5.34 -7.60 -0.67
C ARG A 136 -4.67 -7.65 -2.05
N LYS A 137 -5.48 -7.56 -3.10
CA LYS A 137 -5.05 -7.50 -4.50
C LYS A 137 -6.04 -6.63 -5.27
N MET A 138 -5.51 -5.70 -6.07
CA MET A 138 -6.29 -4.85 -6.95
C MET A 138 -5.81 -5.07 -8.39
N ASP A 139 -6.73 -5.46 -9.26
CA ASP A 139 -6.54 -5.62 -10.70
C ASP A 139 -7.73 -5.05 -11.47
N LYS A 140 -7.73 -5.16 -12.80
CA LYS A 140 -8.78 -4.57 -13.64
C LYS A 140 -10.17 -5.15 -13.36
N SER A 141 -10.27 -6.40 -12.92
CA SER A 141 -11.55 -7.10 -12.72
C SER A 141 -12.25 -6.66 -11.43
N ASN A 142 -11.49 -6.28 -10.40
CA ASN A 142 -12.02 -5.92 -9.09
C ASN A 142 -11.76 -4.45 -8.71
N TYR A 143 -11.16 -3.64 -9.60
CA TYR A 143 -10.79 -2.25 -9.35
C TYR A 143 -11.92 -1.41 -8.75
N ASP A 144 -13.09 -1.45 -9.40
CA ASP A 144 -14.25 -0.65 -8.97
C ASP A 144 -14.74 -1.09 -7.59
N GLN A 145 -14.85 -2.40 -7.35
CA GLN A 145 -15.25 -2.95 -6.05
C GLN A 145 -14.26 -2.58 -4.94
N CYS A 146 -12.95 -2.67 -5.20
CA CYS A 146 -11.91 -2.28 -4.26
C CYS A 146 -12.00 -0.80 -3.91
N CYS A 147 -12.18 0.06 -4.92
CA CYS A 147 -12.33 1.49 -4.70
C CYS A 147 -13.66 1.85 -4.02
N ASP A 148 -14.76 1.16 -4.31
CA ASP A 148 -16.05 1.38 -3.65
C ASP A 148 -15.96 1.05 -2.16
N ARG A 149 -15.30 -0.06 -1.80
CA ARG A 149 -15.02 -0.40 -0.41
C ARG A 149 -14.17 0.67 0.27
N PHE A 150 -13.07 1.07 -0.36
CA PHE A 150 -12.15 2.08 0.17
C PHE A 150 -12.83 3.45 0.41
N ASN A 151 -13.74 3.86 -0.48
CA ASN A 151 -14.49 5.12 -0.36
C ASN A 151 -15.80 5.01 0.43
N SER A 152 -16.14 3.84 0.97
CA SER A 152 -17.32 3.70 1.83
C SER A 152 -17.21 4.61 3.06
N ASP A 153 -18.34 5.06 3.60
CA ASP A 153 -18.37 5.92 4.79
C ASP A 153 -17.63 5.32 5.99
N GLU A 154 -17.69 4.00 6.13
CA GLU A 154 -16.97 3.26 7.17
C GLU A 154 -15.46 3.38 6.98
N CYS A 155 -14.97 3.04 5.78
CA CYS A 155 -13.54 3.09 5.50
C CYS A 155 -13.00 4.51 5.46
N ALA A 156 -13.76 5.47 4.92
CA ALA A 156 -13.37 6.88 4.93
C ALA A 156 -13.13 7.41 6.34
N LYS A 157 -13.91 6.98 7.35
CA LYS A 157 -13.67 7.37 8.75
C LYS A 157 -12.38 6.77 9.30
N ILE A 158 -12.11 5.51 8.98
CA ILE A 158 -10.91 4.80 9.43
C ILE A 158 -9.66 5.42 8.79
N VAL A 159 -9.59 5.45 7.46
CA VAL A 159 -8.37 5.80 6.72
C VAL A 159 -7.99 7.29 6.77
N ASN A 160 -8.91 8.17 7.19
CA ASN A 160 -8.62 9.59 7.39
C ASN A 160 -8.20 9.91 8.84
N THR A 161 -8.23 8.93 9.75
CA THR A 161 -7.72 9.08 11.12
C THR A 161 -6.24 8.69 11.13
N LYS A 162 -5.41 9.29 11.98
CA LYS A 162 -4.04 8.77 12.18
C LYS A 162 -4.07 7.63 13.18
N LEU A 163 -3.25 6.61 12.95
CA LEU A 163 -3.16 5.48 13.86
C LEU A 163 -2.70 5.97 15.26
N THR A 164 -1.68 6.82 15.28
CA THR A 164 -1.04 7.41 16.46
C THR A 164 -1.89 8.43 17.22
N ASP A 165 -3.00 8.91 16.65
CA ASP A 165 -3.98 9.74 17.39
C ASP A 165 -4.74 8.90 18.44
N ASN A 166 -4.72 7.57 18.32
CA ASN A 166 -5.31 6.65 19.29
C ASN A 166 -4.31 6.35 20.41
N VAL A 167 -4.74 6.51 21.67
CA VAL A 167 -3.87 6.35 22.86
C VAL A 167 -3.20 4.98 22.90
N GLU A 168 -3.93 3.94 22.48
CA GLU A 168 -3.46 2.57 22.43
C GLU A 168 -2.42 2.31 21.31
N CYS A 169 -2.29 3.21 20.33
CA CYS A 169 -1.41 3.07 19.17
C CYS A 169 -0.26 4.08 19.11
N LYS A 170 0.07 4.77 20.22
CA LYS A 170 1.15 5.77 20.23
C LYS A 170 2.50 5.25 19.73
N ASN A 171 2.78 3.96 19.94
CA ASN A 171 4.04 3.33 19.53
C ASN A 171 3.99 2.74 18.11
N ALA A 172 2.84 2.78 17.42
CA ALA A 172 2.66 2.22 16.08
C ALA A 172 3.08 3.20 14.97
N LYS A 173 4.13 4.01 15.21
CA LYS A 173 4.55 5.06 14.29
C LYS A 173 5.09 4.46 12.98
N ASP A 174 5.85 3.38 13.07
CA ASP A 174 6.43 2.72 11.90
C ASP A 174 5.34 2.05 11.05
N ASP A 175 4.35 1.41 11.69
CA ASP A 175 3.14 0.92 11.02
C ASP A 175 2.33 2.05 10.39
N GLU A 176 2.18 3.18 11.06
CA GLU A 176 1.49 4.35 10.50
C GLU A 176 2.22 4.87 9.25
N VAL A 177 3.55 4.92 9.27
CA VAL A 177 4.36 5.31 8.11
C VAL A 177 4.10 4.33 6.96
N PHE A 178 4.08 3.03 7.22
CA PHE A 178 3.79 2.02 6.20
C PHE A 178 2.35 2.11 5.67
N LEU A 179 1.36 2.27 6.55
CA LEU A 179 -0.05 2.46 6.18
C LEU A 179 -0.24 3.72 5.33
N ASN A 180 0.36 4.84 5.72
CA ASN A 180 0.29 6.10 4.96
C ASN A 180 0.84 5.96 3.54
N LYS A 181 1.82 5.08 3.31
CA LYS A 181 2.36 4.77 1.98
C LYS A 181 1.32 4.04 1.12
N ILE A 182 0.65 3.04 1.69
CA ILE A 182 -0.43 2.32 0.99
C ILE A 182 -1.61 3.25 0.74
N LEU A 183 -2.03 3.99 1.77
CA LEU A 183 -3.12 4.96 1.68
C LEU A 183 -2.86 6.04 0.63
N GLY A 184 -1.62 6.53 0.52
CA GLY A 184 -1.24 7.47 -0.51
C GLY A 184 -1.52 6.93 -1.92
N THR A 185 -1.15 5.69 -2.18
CA THR A 185 -1.43 5.00 -3.45
C THR A 185 -2.93 4.82 -3.66
N MET A 186 -3.66 4.43 -2.61
CA MET A 186 -5.12 4.26 -2.68
C MET A 186 -5.86 5.57 -2.92
N PHE A 187 -5.42 6.69 -2.34
CA PHE A 187 -6.02 7.99 -2.63
C PHE A 187 -5.80 8.41 -4.08
N LEU A 188 -4.65 8.08 -4.69
CA LEU A 188 -4.47 8.35 -6.11
C LEU A 188 -5.26 7.41 -7.00
N ALA A 189 -5.33 6.12 -6.68
CA ALA A 189 -6.05 5.14 -7.50
C ALA A 189 -7.57 5.25 -7.36
N CYS A 190 -8.07 5.50 -6.15
CA CYS A 190 -9.49 5.32 -5.85
C CYS A 190 -10.25 6.60 -5.53
N ALA A 191 -9.66 7.80 -5.53
CA ALA A 191 -10.41 9.00 -5.20
C ALA A 191 -11.64 9.21 -6.11
N LYS A 192 -12.78 9.48 -5.47
CA LYS A 192 -14.05 9.79 -6.12
C LYS A 192 -14.65 11.10 -5.59
N ASP A 193 -15.36 11.81 -6.45
CA ASP A 193 -16.31 12.89 -6.10
C ASP A 193 -17.72 12.39 -6.42
N GLY A 194 -18.44 11.94 -5.39
CA GLY A 194 -19.67 11.16 -5.55
C GLY A 194 -19.40 9.83 -6.27
N ASN A 195 -20.12 9.55 -7.34
CA ASN A 195 -19.98 8.31 -8.10
C ASN A 195 -18.89 8.35 -9.19
N SER A 196 -18.21 9.48 -9.37
CA SER A 196 -17.24 9.68 -10.44
C SER A 196 -15.82 9.67 -9.92
N TYR A 197 -14.92 8.97 -10.61
CA TYR A 197 -13.49 9.01 -10.33
C TYR A 197 -12.92 10.41 -10.55
N CYS A 198 -12.02 10.81 -9.66
CA CYS A 198 -11.20 11.99 -9.86
C CYS A 198 -10.30 11.83 -11.08
N PRO A 199 -9.93 12.92 -11.78
CA PRO A 199 -9.15 12.84 -13.02
C PRO A 199 -7.85 12.04 -12.90
N ILE A 200 -7.10 12.20 -11.81
CA ILE A 200 -5.89 11.41 -11.55
C ILE A 200 -6.22 9.92 -11.37
N SER A 201 -7.23 9.60 -10.55
CA SER A 201 -7.69 8.22 -10.34
C SER A 201 -8.18 7.54 -11.60
N LYS A 202 -8.81 8.30 -12.50
CA LYS A 202 -9.18 7.81 -13.83
C LYS A 202 -7.96 7.38 -14.64
N LEU A 203 -6.87 8.16 -14.62
CA LEU A 203 -5.63 7.75 -15.29
C LEU A 203 -5.04 6.47 -14.67
N TYR A 204 -5.03 6.36 -13.35
CA TYR A 204 -4.60 5.15 -12.66
C TYR A 204 -5.41 3.91 -13.07
N LYS A 205 -6.74 4.04 -13.13
CA LYS A 205 -7.63 2.96 -13.59
C LYS A 205 -7.33 2.55 -15.03
N GLU A 206 -7.02 3.52 -15.88
CA GLU A 206 -6.69 3.32 -17.29
C GLU A 206 -5.25 2.85 -17.51
N GLY A 207 -4.42 2.78 -16.47
CA GLY A 207 -2.99 2.44 -16.56
C GLY A 207 -2.18 3.51 -17.32
N LYS A 208 -2.58 4.77 -17.24
CA LYS A 208 -1.93 5.91 -17.90
C LYS A 208 -1.05 6.68 -16.94
N GLU A 209 0.00 7.30 -17.49
CA GLU A 209 0.89 8.19 -16.74
C GLU A 209 0.16 9.45 -16.27
N LEU A 210 0.60 9.99 -15.14
CA LEU A 210 0.09 11.24 -14.59
C LEU A 210 0.35 12.39 -15.57
N SER A 211 -0.71 13.06 -16.02
CA SER A 211 -0.62 14.22 -16.92
C SER A 211 -0.92 15.53 -16.20
N LYS A 212 -0.34 16.63 -16.69
CA LYS A 212 -0.62 17.98 -16.19
C LYS A 212 -2.11 18.35 -16.32
N ASP A 213 -2.77 17.87 -17.37
CA ASP A 213 -4.22 18.10 -17.57
C ASP A 213 -5.04 17.43 -16.48
N ALA A 214 -4.74 16.18 -16.10
CA ALA A 214 -5.45 15.52 -15.01
C ALA A 214 -5.19 16.17 -13.65
N VAL A 215 -3.99 16.71 -13.43
CA VAL A 215 -3.67 17.51 -12.23
C VAL A 215 -4.53 18.77 -12.21
N ASN A 216 -4.55 19.54 -13.30
CA ASN A 216 -5.37 20.75 -13.42
C ASN A 216 -6.87 20.46 -13.30
N ASP A 217 -7.36 19.39 -13.92
CA ASP A 217 -8.77 19.02 -13.84
C ASP A 217 -9.17 18.60 -12.42
N SER A 218 -8.23 18.03 -11.65
CA SER A 218 -8.48 17.70 -10.23
C SER A 218 -8.69 18.94 -9.37
N CYS A 219 -8.20 20.12 -9.79
CA CYS A 219 -8.46 21.41 -9.13
C CYS A 219 -9.92 21.83 -9.14
N LYS A 220 -10.72 21.33 -10.09
CA LYS A 220 -12.13 21.71 -10.25
C LYS A 220 -13.01 21.21 -9.11
N LYS A 221 -12.53 20.24 -8.31
CA LYS A 221 -13.28 19.58 -7.23
C LYS A 221 -12.43 19.50 -5.97
N THR A 222 -12.92 20.07 -4.87
CA THR A 222 -12.21 20.09 -3.57
C THR A 222 -11.77 18.69 -3.14
N ALA A 223 -12.69 17.72 -3.16
CA ALA A 223 -12.40 16.35 -2.77
C ALA A 223 -11.26 15.73 -3.61
N CYS A 224 -11.30 15.93 -4.93
CA CYS A 224 -10.25 15.42 -5.81
C CYS A 224 -8.90 16.08 -5.57
N ARG A 225 -8.88 17.41 -5.39
CA ARG A 225 -7.67 18.16 -5.09
C ARG A 225 -7.02 17.68 -3.79
N GLU A 226 -7.80 17.58 -2.72
CA GLU A 226 -7.31 17.18 -1.39
C GLU A 226 -6.78 15.75 -1.38
N LYS A 227 -7.49 14.81 -2.00
CA LYS A 227 -7.03 13.42 -2.14
C LYS A 227 -5.78 13.31 -3.01
N ALA A 228 -5.68 14.10 -4.08
CA ALA A 228 -4.48 14.16 -4.91
C ALA A 228 -3.27 14.70 -4.13
N ILE A 229 -3.44 15.79 -3.37
CA ILE A 229 -2.38 16.35 -2.52
C ILE A 229 -1.91 15.32 -1.52
N SER A 230 -2.84 14.67 -0.81
CA SER A 230 -2.53 13.64 0.17
C SER A 230 -1.77 12.47 -0.48
N GLY A 231 -2.29 11.95 -1.59
CA GLY A 231 -1.67 10.83 -2.31
C GLY A 231 -0.27 11.12 -2.84
N ILE A 232 -0.08 12.25 -3.54
CA ILE A 232 1.22 12.63 -4.09
C ILE A 232 2.22 12.93 -2.96
N SER A 233 1.80 13.59 -1.88
CA SER A 233 2.68 13.87 -0.73
C SER A 233 3.19 12.59 -0.07
N SER A 234 2.32 11.61 0.12
CA SER A 234 2.69 10.31 0.70
C SER A 234 3.67 9.54 -0.19
N ILE A 235 3.45 9.52 -1.51
CA ILE A 235 4.38 8.85 -2.43
C ILE A 235 5.72 9.59 -2.50
N LYS A 236 5.72 10.92 -2.48
CA LYS A 236 6.96 11.71 -2.42
C LYS A 236 7.76 11.39 -1.16
N ALA A 237 7.11 11.31 0.01
CA ALA A 237 7.77 10.92 1.25
C ALA A 237 8.41 9.52 1.14
N LEU A 238 7.70 8.55 0.55
CA LEU A 238 8.24 7.22 0.28
C LEU A 238 9.48 7.25 -0.62
N GLN A 239 9.45 8.07 -1.67
CA GLN A 239 10.60 8.19 -2.57
C GLN A 239 11.82 8.77 -1.85
N GLN A 240 11.62 9.74 -0.96
CA GLN A 240 12.70 10.32 -0.15
C GLN A 240 13.28 9.29 0.83
N ASP A 241 12.43 8.52 1.52
CA ASP A 241 12.86 7.41 2.38
C ASP A 241 13.65 6.35 1.60
N MET A 242 13.18 5.99 0.39
CA MET A 242 13.88 5.00 -0.42
C MET A 242 15.17 5.53 -1.04
N ALA A 243 15.22 6.82 -1.36
CA ALA A 243 16.43 7.45 -1.89
C ALA A 243 17.53 7.51 -0.83
N SER A 244 17.20 7.75 0.44
CA SER A 244 18.18 7.73 1.53
C SER A 244 18.76 6.32 1.73
N VAL A 245 17.92 5.28 1.62
CA VAL A 245 18.36 3.87 1.62
C VAL A 245 19.21 3.56 0.38
N ALA A 246 18.74 3.88 -0.83
CA ALA A 246 19.48 3.61 -2.07
C ALA A 246 20.83 4.37 -2.14
N ASN A 247 20.89 5.58 -1.59
CA ASN A 247 22.14 6.35 -1.46
C ASN A 247 23.09 5.71 -0.44
N ALA A 248 22.58 5.07 0.62
CA ALA A 248 23.41 4.25 1.51
C ALA A 248 24.00 3.02 0.79
N PHE A 249 23.30 2.48 -0.22
CA PHE A 249 23.75 1.32 -1.01
C PHE A 249 24.46 1.65 -2.34
N SER A 250 24.84 2.92 -2.57
CA SER A 250 25.85 3.36 -3.57
C SER A 250 25.70 2.90 -5.03
N GLN A 251 24.53 2.45 -5.48
CA GLN A 251 24.25 2.31 -6.92
C GLN A 251 23.30 3.41 -7.37
N LYS A 252 23.86 4.41 -8.07
CA LYS A 252 23.13 5.43 -8.85
C LYS A 252 22.31 4.77 -9.95
N THR A 253 21.23 4.10 -9.59
CA THR A 253 20.17 3.76 -10.52
C THR A 253 19.43 5.06 -10.79
N LYS A 254 19.59 5.59 -12.01
CA LYS A 254 18.72 6.66 -12.53
C LYS A 254 17.30 6.09 -12.59
N ARG A 255 16.58 6.16 -11.46
CA ARG A 255 15.14 5.91 -11.41
C ARG A 255 14.51 6.88 -12.40
N GLY A 256 13.82 6.33 -13.39
CA GLY A 256 13.12 7.10 -14.41
C GLY A 256 12.24 8.15 -13.76
N ASP A 257 12.24 9.33 -14.37
CA ASP A 257 11.53 10.53 -14.01
C ASP A 257 10.08 10.28 -13.54
N PHE A 258 9.90 10.12 -12.22
CA PHE A 258 8.69 10.51 -11.51
C PHE A 258 8.57 12.06 -11.42
N ASN A 259 9.27 12.78 -12.30
CA ASN A 259 9.91 14.09 -12.05
C ASN A 259 9.01 15.29 -11.84
N ASN A 260 7.70 15.10 -11.78
CA ASN A 260 6.78 16.20 -11.58
C ASN A 260 5.82 15.99 -10.40
N MET A 261 6.16 15.17 -9.40
CA MET A 261 5.42 15.21 -8.12
C MET A 261 5.50 16.60 -7.47
N ASP A 262 6.67 17.25 -7.56
CA ASP A 262 6.84 18.61 -7.10
C ASP A 262 6.06 19.62 -7.94
N GLU A 263 6.08 19.49 -9.28
CA GLU A 263 5.26 20.34 -10.15
C GLU A 263 3.75 20.09 -9.89
N ALA A 264 3.33 18.83 -9.75
CA ALA A 264 1.94 18.47 -9.50
C ALA A 264 1.48 19.00 -8.14
N LEU A 265 2.29 18.86 -7.09
CA LEU A 265 2.00 19.48 -5.79
C LEU A 265 1.99 21.00 -5.88
N ALA A 266 2.89 21.63 -6.64
CA ALA A 266 2.90 23.06 -6.83
C ALA A 266 1.62 23.55 -7.53
N ILE A 267 1.15 22.83 -8.56
CA ILE A 267 -0.12 23.11 -9.23
C ILE A 267 -1.28 22.92 -8.26
N LEU A 268 -1.35 21.78 -7.55
CA LEU A 268 -2.47 21.46 -6.66
C LEU A 268 -2.58 22.41 -5.47
N ASN A 269 -1.45 22.93 -4.97
CA ASN A 269 -1.37 23.89 -3.88
C ASN A 269 -1.39 25.36 -4.37
N SER A 270 -1.48 25.60 -5.68
CA SER A 270 -1.55 26.96 -6.22
C SER A 270 -2.88 27.63 -5.87
N LYS A 271 -2.87 28.95 -5.73
CA LYS A 271 -4.09 29.74 -5.46
C LYS A 271 -5.08 29.63 -6.62
N GLU A 272 -4.57 29.50 -7.83
CA GLU A 272 -5.35 29.29 -9.06
C GLU A 272 -6.13 27.98 -9.00
N CYS A 273 -5.49 26.90 -8.53
CA CYS A 273 -6.14 25.61 -8.32
C CYS A 273 -7.17 25.67 -7.19
N GLU A 274 -6.84 26.35 -6.10
CA GLU A 274 -7.74 26.54 -4.97
C GLU A 274 -9.02 27.31 -5.34
N ALA A 275 -8.87 28.38 -6.12
CA ALA A 275 -9.97 29.23 -6.57
C ALA A 275 -10.97 28.49 -7.49
N GLN A 276 -10.50 27.50 -8.27
CA GLN A 276 -11.36 26.71 -9.16
C GLN A 276 -12.37 25.86 -8.40
N ALA A 277 -11.97 25.28 -7.27
CA ALA A 277 -12.86 24.48 -6.42
C ALA A 277 -13.95 25.34 -5.75
N SER A 278 -13.60 26.57 -5.37
CA SER A 278 -14.52 27.51 -4.68
C SER A 278 -15.54 28.16 -5.62
N SER A 279 -15.21 28.29 -6.89
CA SER A 279 -16.07 28.94 -7.90
C SER A 279 -17.36 28.16 -8.18
N ALA A 280 -17.37 26.84 -7.98
CA ALA A 280 -18.56 26.01 -8.17
C ALA A 280 -19.64 26.23 -7.09
N LEU A 281 -19.26 26.61 -5.86
CA LEU A 281 -20.21 26.90 -4.78
C LEU A 281 -20.82 28.31 -4.90
N ALA A 282 -20.02 29.30 -5.33
CA ALA A 282 -20.47 30.69 -5.46
C ALA A 282 -21.61 30.86 -6.49
N ILE A 283 -21.54 30.14 -7.62
CA ILE A 283 -22.58 30.21 -8.67
C ILE A 283 -23.89 29.56 -8.21
N LYS A 284 -23.81 28.48 -7.41
CA LYS A 284 -24.99 27.74 -6.94
C LYS A 284 -25.74 28.49 -5.82
N MET A 285 -25.02 29.20 -4.94
CA MET A 285 -25.66 30.06 -3.94
C MET A 285 -26.26 31.33 -4.57
N GLY A 286 -25.59 31.97 -5.53
CA GLY A 286 -26.08 33.19 -6.16
C GLY A 286 -27.40 33.03 -6.92
N SER A 287 -27.54 31.95 -7.72
CA SER A 287 -28.77 31.71 -8.50
C SER A 287 -29.97 31.38 -7.62
N SER A 288 -29.76 30.62 -6.53
CA SER A 288 -30.85 30.23 -5.63
C SER A 288 -31.40 31.43 -4.84
N LEU A 289 -30.51 32.34 -4.45
CA LEU A 289 -30.88 33.53 -3.67
C LEU A 289 -31.56 34.59 -4.55
N LEU A 290 -31.09 34.78 -5.79
CA LEU A 290 -31.76 35.64 -6.78
C LEU A 290 -33.13 35.12 -7.19
N LEU A 291 -33.28 33.80 -7.38
CA LEU A 291 -34.58 33.19 -7.70
C LEU A 291 -35.57 33.34 -6.53
N THR A 292 -35.11 33.11 -5.30
CA THR A 292 -35.95 33.27 -4.10
C THR A 292 -36.34 34.74 -3.89
N ALA A 293 -35.42 35.69 -4.11
CA ALA A 293 -35.71 37.12 -4.03
C ALA A 293 -36.69 37.58 -5.12
N ALA A 294 -36.54 37.09 -6.35
CA ALA A 294 -37.47 37.39 -7.45
C ALA A 294 -38.88 36.83 -7.20
N LEU A 295 -38.99 35.63 -6.63
CA LEU A 295 -40.28 35.06 -6.21
C LEU A 295 -40.93 35.86 -5.07
N PHE A 296 -40.14 36.33 -4.10
CA PHE A 296 -40.64 37.18 -3.01
C PHE A 296 -41.20 38.51 -3.52
N LEU A 297 -40.53 39.15 -4.48
CA LEU A 297 -40.99 40.39 -5.11
C LEU A 297 -42.14 40.21 -6.10
N TYR A 298 -42.41 38.98 -6.55
CA TYR A 298 -43.53 38.69 -7.44
C TYR A 298 -44.85 38.47 -6.67
N PHE A 299 -44.78 37.96 -5.44
CA PHE A 299 -45.95 37.65 -4.61
C PHE A 299 -46.37 38.77 -3.65
N PHE A 300 -45.52 39.75 -3.39
CA PHE A 300 -45.80 40.94 -2.56
C PHE A 300 -45.80 42.21 -3.41
#